data_AF-D5BT65-F1
#
_entry.id   AF-D5BT65-F1
#
_cell.length_a   1.000
_cell.length_b   1.000
_cell.length_c   1.000
_cell.angle_alpha   90.00
_cell.angle_beta   90.00
_cell.angle_gamma   90.00
#
_symmetry.space_group_name_H-M   'P 1'
#
loop_
_entity.id
_entity.type
_entity.pdbx_description
1 polymer ?
#
loop_
_entity_poly.entity_id
_entity_poly.type
_entity_poly.pdbx_seq_one_letter_code
_entity_poly.pdbx_strand_id
1 'polypeptide(L)'
;MERNATAIWNPKNGRIRTVRTPSLNLKKVHPLDDKVIQGSIDPYTAMLRALHTIKQTGSCNSSHNIYDGLRTAELTLHDLEDDLRPNFLTADRPDAYDGAVIACGLTSKPTGGHQLKSRWNKKKRNIDDTIIFIAEIEPDIFLPVRIEIKTFLGTITTRLVMTSLSIKNS
;
A
#
# COMPACT_ATOMS: atom_id res chain seq x y z
N MET A 1 -13.88 -22.64 9.75
CA MET A 1 -14.70 -21.44 9.94
C MET A 1 -13.99 -20.28 9.29
N GLU A 2 -14.66 -19.62 8.34
CA GLU A 2 -14.13 -18.46 7.63
C GLU A 2 -13.94 -17.28 8.60
N ARG A 3 -12.91 -16.46 8.36
CA ARG A 3 -12.65 -15.26 9.17
C ARG A 3 -13.00 -14.04 8.35
N ASN A 4 -14.02 -13.31 8.80
CA ASN A 4 -14.54 -12.13 8.13
C ASN A 4 -14.36 -10.89 9.02
N ALA A 5 -14.01 -9.77 8.40
CA ALA A 5 -13.98 -8.47 9.05
C ALA A 5 -14.57 -7.41 8.12
N THR A 6 -15.40 -6.55 8.66
CA THR A 6 -15.99 -5.42 7.94
C THR A 6 -15.70 -4.16 8.74
N ALA A 7 -14.98 -3.22 8.13
CA ALA A 7 -14.76 -1.89 8.67
C ALA A 7 -15.61 -0.87 7.90
N ILE A 8 -16.25 0.04 8.64
CA ILE A 8 -17.15 1.06 8.10
C ILE A 8 -16.68 2.41 8.60
N TRP A 9 -16.26 3.28 7.68
CA TRP A 9 -15.95 4.68 7.96
C TRP A 9 -17.23 5.51 7.86
N ASN A 10 -17.61 6.16 8.95
CA ASN A 10 -18.79 7.03 8.97
C ASN A 10 -18.44 8.41 8.40
N PRO A 11 -19.05 8.83 7.28
CA PRO A 11 -18.70 10.09 6.62
C PRO A 11 -19.07 11.34 7.43
N LYS A 12 -19.99 11.23 8.41
CA LYS A 12 -20.46 12.38 9.19
C LYS A 12 -19.54 12.78 10.33
N ASN A 13 -18.85 11.81 10.94
CA ASN A 13 -18.06 12.05 12.15
C ASN A 13 -16.67 11.37 12.12
N GLY A 14 -16.29 10.77 10.98
CA GLY A 14 -15.01 10.09 10.79
C GLY A 14 -14.85 8.81 11.61
N ARG A 15 -15.89 8.38 12.36
CA ARG A 15 -15.75 7.21 13.23
C ARG A 15 -15.67 5.92 12.43
N ILE A 16 -14.78 5.03 12.85
CA ILE A 16 -14.67 3.68 12.30
C ILE A 16 -15.40 2.70 13.20
N ARG A 17 -16.31 1.91 12.61
CA ARG A 17 -16.94 0.77 13.26
C ARG A 17 -16.46 -0.52 12.62
N THR A 18 -16.22 -1.56 13.41
CA THR A 18 -15.77 -2.86 12.90
C THR A 18 -16.62 -4.01 13.42
N VAL A 19 -17.01 -4.91 12.52
CA VAL A 19 -17.62 -6.20 12.83
C VAL A 19 -16.63 -7.31 12.46
N ARG A 20 -16.39 -8.28 13.34
CA ARG A 20 -15.43 -9.37 13.13
C ARG A 20 -16.06 -10.71 13.51
N THR A 21 -15.95 -11.70 12.63
CA THR A 21 -16.47 -13.04 12.85
C THR A 21 -15.41 -14.07 12.43
N PRO A 22 -14.82 -14.84 13.37
CA PRO A 22 -14.99 -14.74 14.83
C PRO A 22 -14.38 -13.45 15.38
N SER A 23 -14.69 -13.15 16.64
CA SER A 23 -14.03 -12.07 17.36
C SER A 23 -12.51 -12.25 17.39
N LEU A 24 -11.79 -11.14 17.40
CA LEU A 24 -10.33 -11.16 17.38
C LEU A 24 -9.81 -11.74 18.71
N ASN A 25 -8.98 -12.77 18.63
CA ASN A 25 -8.34 -13.33 19.82
C ASN A 25 -7.17 -12.43 20.26
N LEU A 26 -7.44 -11.55 21.23
CA LEU A 26 -6.48 -10.56 21.74
C LEU A 26 -5.24 -11.19 22.39
N LYS A 27 -5.25 -12.48 22.76
CA LYS A 27 -4.05 -13.18 23.27
C LYS A 27 -3.06 -13.57 22.18
N LYS A 28 -3.47 -13.51 20.90
CA LYS A 28 -2.65 -13.94 19.75
C LYS A 28 -2.09 -12.77 18.94
N VAL A 29 -2.53 -11.56 19.23
CA VAL A 29 -2.21 -10.36 18.45
C VAL A 29 -1.73 -9.23 19.36
N HIS A 30 -0.99 -8.28 18.79
CA HIS A 30 -0.74 -7.01 19.46
C HIS A 30 -2.07 -6.26 19.68
N PRO A 31 -2.22 -5.56 20.82
CA PRO A 31 -3.41 -4.76 21.11
C PRO A 31 -3.76 -3.80 19.97
N LEU A 32 -5.06 -3.53 19.82
CA LEU A 32 -5.56 -2.49 18.94
C LEU A 32 -5.94 -1.30 19.81
N ASP A 33 -5.34 -0.14 19.54
CA ASP A 33 -5.70 1.13 20.19
C ASP A 33 -6.82 1.80 19.40
N ASP A 34 -7.95 2.07 20.07
CA ASP A 34 -9.10 2.75 19.47
C ASP A 34 -8.71 4.13 18.93
N LYS A 35 -7.79 4.86 19.57
CA LYS A 35 -7.33 6.17 19.06
C LYS A 35 -6.63 6.01 17.72
N VAL A 36 -5.79 4.99 17.57
CA VAL A 36 -5.09 4.69 16.31
C VAL A 36 -6.11 4.28 15.25
N ILE A 37 -7.08 3.42 15.60
CA ILE A 37 -8.16 3.05 14.68
C ILE A 37 -8.91 4.29 14.21
N GLN A 38 -9.47 5.10 15.11
CA GLN A 38 -10.30 6.26 14.72
C GLN A 38 -9.51 7.31 13.91
N GLY A 39 -8.20 7.38 14.04
CA GLY A 39 -7.33 8.25 13.23
C GLY A 39 -6.84 7.65 11.91
N SER A 40 -7.26 6.44 11.55
CA SER A 40 -6.78 5.72 10.37
C SER A 40 -7.73 5.83 9.16
N ILE A 41 -7.16 5.66 7.97
CA ILE A 41 -7.91 5.49 6.72
C ILE A 41 -7.81 4.04 6.22
N ASP A 42 -8.63 3.65 5.26
CA ASP A 42 -8.45 2.35 4.62
C ASP A 42 -7.20 2.36 3.70
N PRO A 43 -6.61 1.19 3.41
CA PRO A 43 -5.40 1.12 2.58
C PRO A 43 -5.56 1.68 1.15
N TYR A 44 -6.75 1.61 0.56
CA TYR A 44 -6.97 2.13 -0.80
C TYR A 44 -7.05 3.65 -0.79
N THR A 45 -7.73 4.24 0.19
CA THR A 45 -7.69 5.71 0.39
C THR A 45 -6.26 6.19 0.63
N ALA A 46 -5.43 5.45 1.37
CA ALA A 46 -4.02 5.79 1.54
C ALA A 46 -3.26 5.79 0.21
N MET A 47 -3.47 4.77 -0.64
CA MET A 47 -2.87 4.73 -1.98
C MET A 47 -3.32 5.91 -2.84
N LEU A 48 -4.62 6.23 -2.87
CA LEU A 48 -5.14 7.36 -3.64
C LEU A 48 -4.56 8.70 -3.18
N ARG A 49 -4.40 8.89 -1.87
CA ARG A 49 -3.74 10.08 -1.31
C ARG A 49 -2.26 10.15 -1.71
N ALA A 50 -1.55 9.03 -1.65
CA ALA A 50 -0.16 8.97 -2.09
C ALA A 50 0.00 9.33 -3.58
N LEU A 51 -0.84 8.76 -4.45
CA LEU A 51 -0.87 9.10 -5.88
C LEU A 51 -1.19 10.58 -6.12
N HIS A 52 -2.11 11.15 -5.34
CA HIS A 52 -2.43 12.57 -5.40
C HIS A 52 -1.24 13.46 -5.00
N THR A 53 -0.52 13.11 -3.92
CA THR A 53 0.71 13.81 -3.51
C THR A 53 1.78 13.75 -4.58
N ILE A 54 2.01 12.57 -5.17
CA ILE A 54 2.99 12.38 -6.25
C ILE A 54 2.62 13.23 -7.47
N LYS A 55 1.36 13.24 -7.87
CA LYS A 55 0.87 14.10 -8.95
C LYS A 55 1.14 15.58 -8.69
N GLN A 56 0.92 16.06 -7.45
CA GLN A 56 1.07 17.47 -7.11
C GLN A 56 2.52 17.91 -6.96
N THR A 57 3.39 17.02 -6.49
CA THR A 57 4.72 17.40 -5.98
C THR A 57 5.88 16.73 -6.72
N GLY A 58 5.60 15.64 -7.46
CA GLY A 58 6.62 14.75 -8.02
C GLY A 58 7.36 13.91 -6.98
N SER A 59 7.04 14.02 -5.68
CA SER A 59 7.69 13.27 -4.60
C SER A 59 6.80 12.15 -4.06
N CYS A 60 7.44 11.03 -3.71
CA CYS A 60 6.82 9.88 -3.07
C CYS A 60 6.56 10.11 -1.57
N ASN A 61 7.24 11.09 -0.94
CA ASN A 61 7.30 11.23 0.51
C ASN A 61 5.92 11.49 1.12
N SER A 62 5.34 10.45 1.72
CA SER A 62 4.02 10.50 2.35
C SER A 62 3.90 9.44 3.44
N SER A 63 3.16 9.72 4.51
CA SER A 63 2.88 8.76 5.58
C SER A 63 1.40 8.76 5.96
N HIS A 64 0.85 7.56 6.12
CA HIS A 64 -0.57 7.35 6.39
C HIS A 64 -0.79 6.22 7.40
N ASN A 65 -1.54 6.51 8.46
CA ASN A 65 -2.07 5.48 9.34
C ASN A 65 -3.23 4.76 8.66
N ILE A 66 -3.08 3.44 8.49
CA ILE A 66 -4.07 2.60 7.84
C ILE A 66 -4.70 1.61 8.82
N TYR A 67 -5.94 1.24 8.51
CA TYR A 67 -6.65 0.18 9.21
C TYR A 67 -7.44 -0.68 8.22
N ASP A 68 -7.18 -1.98 8.20
CA ASP A 68 -7.81 -2.94 7.27
C ASP A 68 -9.03 -3.68 7.86
N GLY A 69 -9.49 -3.30 9.06
CA GLY A 69 -10.52 -4.01 9.81
C GLY A 69 -9.97 -5.06 10.79
N LEU A 70 -8.73 -5.51 10.63
CA LEU A 70 -8.07 -6.47 11.52
C LEU A 70 -6.79 -5.90 12.15
N ARG A 71 -6.08 -5.05 11.44
CA ARG A 71 -4.73 -4.58 11.76
C ARG A 71 -4.57 -3.11 11.44
N THR A 72 -3.81 -2.43 12.29
CA THR A 72 -3.36 -1.07 12.03
C THR A 72 -1.88 -1.08 11.66
N ALA A 73 -1.49 -0.20 10.77
CA ALA A 73 -0.10 0.04 10.40
C ALA A 73 0.09 1.50 9.98
N GLU A 74 1.31 1.99 10.08
CA GLU A 74 1.75 3.21 9.39
C GLU A 74 2.39 2.79 8.06
N LEU A 75 1.81 3.22 6.95
CA LEU A 75 2.42 3.10 5.62
C LEU A 75 3.18 4.37 5.30
N THR A 76 4.42 4.22 4.84
CA THR A 76 5.24 5.36 4.42
C THR A 76 5.83 5.06 3.06
N LEU A 77 5.56 5.96 2.10
CA LEU A 77 6.24 5.99 0.82
C LEU A 77 7.43 6.94 0.92
N HIS A 78 8.53 6.57 0.27
CA HIS A 78 9.80 7.27 0.29
C HIS A 78 10.27 7.52 -1.13
N ASP A 79 10.87 8.67 -1.37
CA ASP A 79 11.75 8.84 -2.52
C ASP A 79 12.92 7.86 -2.39
N LEU A 80 13.32 7.23 -3.50
CA LEU A 80 14.49 6.37 -3.56
C LEU A 80 15.75 7.21 -3.83
N GLU A 81 16.88 6.72 -3.34
CA GLU A 81 18.21 7.26 -3.69
C GLU A 81 18.45 7.13 -5.20
N ASP A 82 19.25 8.03 -5.78
CA ASP A 82 19.39 8.17 -7.24
C ASP A 82 19.83 6.89 -7.95
N ASP A 83 20.68 6.08 -7.30
CA ASP A 83 21.16 4.79 -7.80
C ASP A 83 20.10 3.67 -7.74
N LEU A 84 19.07 3.85 -6.91
CA LEU A 84 17.93 2.93 -6.74
C LEU A 84 16.65 3.46 -7.39
N ARG A 85 16.70 4.61 -8.06
CA ARG A 85 15.54 5.31 -8.63
C ARG A 85 15.51 5.21 -10.16
N PRO A 86 15.09 4.07 -10.74
CA PRO A 86 14.80 4.00 -12.16
C PRO A 86 13.68 5.00 -12.50
N ASN A 87 13.91 5.81 -13.52
CA ASN A 87 12.96 6.78 -14.05
C ASN A 87 12.26 6.28 -15.33
N PHE A 88 12.60 5.07 -15.78
CA PHE A 88 12.03 4.44 -16.97
C PHE A 88 11.91 2.93 -16.75
N LEU A 89 10.82 2.33 -17.23
CA LEU A 89 10.66 0.88 -17.34
C LEU A 89 10.71 0.48 -18.81
N THR A 90 11.50 -0.53 -19.13
CA THR A 90 11.42 -1.25 -20.41
C THR A 90 10.54 -2.47 -20.24
N ALA A 91 9.58 -2.67 -21.14
CA ALA A 91 8.67 -3.81 -21.08
C ALA A 91 9.44 -5.14 -21.24
N ASP A 92 9.28 -6.02 -20.24
CA ASP A 92 9.84 -7.37 -20.21
C ASP A 92 8.81 -8.45 -20.59
N ARG A 93 7.57 -8.04 -20.88
CA ARG A 93 6.43 -8.88 -21.27
C ARG A 93 5.55 -8.12 -22.28
N PRO A 94 4.79 -8.80 -23.15
CA PRO A 94 3.97 -8.16 -24.20
C PRO A 94 2.98 -7.09 -23.71
N ASP A 95 2.39 -7.28 -22.52
CA ASP A 95 1.35 -6.39 -21.98
C ASP A 95 1.84 -5.49 -20.82
N ALA A 96 3.16 -5.44 -20.59
CA ALA A 96 3.74 -4.62 -19.55
C ALA A 96 3.83 -3.15 -19.99
N TYR A 97 3.78 -2.25 -19.00
CA TYR A 97 4.07 -0.83 -19.23
C TYR A 97 5.52 -0.64 -19.68
N ASP A 98 5.72 0.20 -20.69
CA ASP A 98 7.00 0.69 -21.20
C ASP A 98 6.95 2.22 -21.20
N GLY A 99 7.86 2.88 -20.49
CA GLY A 99 7.79 4.33 -20.38
C GLY A 99 8.40 4.91 -19.11
N ALA A 100 8.28 6.24 -19.00
CA ALA A 100 8.70 6.99 -17.83
C ALA A 100 7.90 6.59 -16.59
N VAL A 101 8.57 6.57 -15.43
CA VAL A 101 7.99 6.22 -14.13
C VAL A 101 8.60 7.02 -13.00
N ILE A 102 7.87 7.09 -11.89
CA ILE A 102 8.35 7.49 -10.58
C ILE A 102 8.45 6.22 -9.72
N ALA A 103 9.65 5.88 -9.25
CA ALA A 103 9.89 4.75 -8.38
C ALA A 103 9.88 5.17 -6.91
N CYS A 104 8.95 4.62 -6.13
CA CYS A 104 8.77 4.91 -4.72
C CYS A 104 9.07 3.68 -3.85
N GLY A 105 9.85 3.85 -2.79
CA GLY A 105 10.02 2.84 -1.75
C GLY A 105 8.81 2.80 -0.82
N LEU A 106 8.32 1.62 -0.44
CA LEU A 106 7.21 1.45 0.51
C LEU A 106 7.67 0.71 1.76
N THR A 107 7.43 1.33 2.91
CA THR A 107 7.58 0.70 4.22
C THR A 107 6.26 0.62 4.95
N SER A 108 6.13 -0.40 5.81
CA SER A 108 4.95 -0.60 6.66
C SER A 108 5.42 -0.90 8.07
N LYS A 109 5.02 -0.07 9.03
CA LYS A 109 5.26 -0.27 10.46
C LYS A 109 3.97 -0.77 11.13
N PRO A 110 3.91 -2.04 11.55
CA PRO A 110 2.78 -2.55 12.32
C PRO A 110 2.52 -1.75 13.59
N THR A 111 1.28 -1.34 13.84
CA THR A 111 0.89 -0.60 15.06
C THR A 111 -0.14 -1.33 15.92
N GLY A 112 -0.80 -2.38 15.38
CA GLY A 112 -1.79 -3.16 16.13
C GLY A 112 -2.39 -4.33 15.34
N GLY A 113 -2.97 -5.31 16.03
CA GLY A 113 -3.68 -6.45 15.42
C GLY A 113 -2.82 -7.52 14.72
N HIS A 114 -1.52 -7.28 14.58
CA HIS A 114 -0.58 -8.24 14.00
C HIS A 114 -0.30 -9.40 14.97
N GLN A 115 -0.05 -10.60 14.45
CA GLN A 115 0.21 -11.78 15.29
C GLN A 115 1.50 -11.63 16.09
N LEU A 116 1.44 -11.96 17.38
CA LEU A 116 2.60 -11.96 18.29
C LEU A 116 3.70 -12.93 17.83
N LYS A 117 3.29 -14.06 17.24
CA LYS A 117 4.19 -15.08 16.67
C LYS A 117 3.94 -15.15 15.17
N SER A 118 4.78 -14.48 14.38
CA SER A 118 4.73 -14.53 12.92
C SER A 118 6.07 -14.97 12.35
N ARG A 119 6.05 -15.96 11.45
CA ARG A 119 7.23 -16.36 10.64
C ARG A 119 7.72 -15.24 9.73
N TRP A 120 6.85 -14.29 9.41
CA TRP A 120 7.10 -13.17 8.49
C TRP A 120 7.61 -11.89 9.18
N ASN A 121 7.66 -11.84 10.52
CA ASN A 121 7.95 -10.61 11.30
C ASN A 121 9.41 -10.47 11.78
N LYS A 122 10.37 -11.27 11.28
CA LYS A 122 11.70 -11.33 11.89
C LYS A 122 12.70 -10.27 11.41
N LYS A 123 12.45 -9.56 10.31
CA LYS A 123 13.40 -8.56 9.77
C LYS A 123 12.71 -7.22 9.53
N LYS A 124 13.35 -6.13 9.97
CA LYS A 124 12.96 -4.76 9.59
C LYS A 124 13.08 -4.67 8.06
N ARG A 125 12.01 -4.26 7.39
CA ARG A 125 12.05 -4.03 5.94
C ARG A 125 12.81 -2.75 5.64
N ASN A 126 13.66 -2.80 4.63
CA ASN A 126 14.30 -1.62 4.06
C ASN A 126 13.34 -0.88 3.13
N ILE A 127 13.66 0.37 2.80
CA ILE A 127 12.83 1.20 1.91
C ILE A 127 12.74 0.62 0.49
N ASP A 128 13.73 -0.15 0.07
CA ASP A 128 13.86 -0.79 -1.24
C ASP A 128 13.41 -2.26 -1.24
N ASP A 129 12.90 -2.78 -0.11
CA ASP A 129 12.30 -4.13 -0.06
C ASP A 129 10.93 -4.18 -0.75
N THR A 130 10.27 -3.03 -0.91
CA THR A 130 9.06 -2.91 -1.71
C THR A 130 9.13 -1.65 -2.54
N ILE A 131 9.18 -1.79 -3.86
CA ILE A 131 9.25 -0.66 -4.80
C ILE A 131 7.96 -0.62 -5.60
N ILE A 132 7.32 0.55 -5.64
CA ILE A 132 6.14 0.84 -6.44
C ILE A 132 6.57 1.75 -7.57
N PHE A 133 6.37 1.33 -8.81
CA PHE A 133 6.60 2.12 -10.00
C PHE A 133 5.27 2.71 -10.44
N ILE A 134 5.23 4.04 -10.54
CA ILE A 134 4.03 4.81 -10.83
C ILE A 134 4.23 5.55 -12.14
N ALA A 135 3.25 5.49 -13.02
CA ALA A 135 3.26 6.19 -14.29
C ALA A 135 2.02 7.09 -14.41
N GLU A 136 2.19 8.20 -15.11
CA GLU A 136 1.08 8.94 -15.68
C GLU A 136 0.66 8.25 -16.97
N ILE A 137 -0.46 7.52 -16.92
CA ILE A 137 -0.92 6.66 -18.01
C ILE A 137 -1.84 7.39 -19.00
N GLU A 138 -2.46 8.47 -18.53
CA GLU A 138 -3.20 9.49 -19.30
C GLU A 138 -2.95 10.83 -18.60
N PRO A 139 -3.15 11.98 -19.27
CA PRO A 139 -3.01 13.28 -18.63
C PRO A 139 -3.74 13.30 -17.30
N ASP A 140 -3.03 13.68 -16.24
CA ASP A 140 -3.54 13.80 -14.88
C ASP A 140 -3.91 12.49 -14.15
N ILE A 141 -3.69 11.31 -14.75
CA ILE A 141 -4.03 9.99 -14.21
C ILE A 141 -2.75 9.18 -13.89
N PHE A 142 -2.40 9.15 -12.61
CA PHE A 142 -1.24 8.43 -12.09
C PHE A 142 -1.66 7.08 -11.50
N LEU A 143 -1.10 5.97 -12.00
CA LEU A 143 -1.36 4.62 -11.49
C LEU A 143 -0.07 3.84 -11.20
N PRO A 144 -0.09 2.93 -10.21
CA PRO A 144 0.94 1.91 -10.07
C PRO A 144 0.93 0.97 -11.29
N VAL A 145 2.04 0.91 -12.02
CA VAL A 145 2.19 0.06 -13.21
C VAL A 145 2.98 -1.22 -12.92
N ARG A 146 3.81 -1.21 -11.87
CA ARG A 146 4.58 -2.36 -11.39
C ARG A 146 4.83 -2.22 -9.90
N ILE A 147 4.77 -3.33 -9.16
CA ILE A 147 5.19 -3.39 -7.77
C ILE A 147 6.11 -4.58 -7.61
N GLU A 148 7.26 -4.35 -6.99
CA GLU A 148 8.22 -5.39 -6.64
C GLU A 148 8.33 -5.53 -5.14
N ILE A 149 8.29 -6.76 -4.64
CA ILE A 149 8.42 -7.07 -3.22
C ILE A 149 9.52 -8.12 -3.06
N LYS A 150 10.63 -7.72 -2.42
CA LYS A 150 11.70 -8.65 -2.03
C LYS A 150 11.19 -9.51 -0.86
N THR A 151 11.21 -10.82 -1.05
CA THR A 151 10.85 -11.80 -0.02
C THR A 151 11.98 -12.80 0.18
N PHE A 152 11.91 -13.61 1.24
CA PHE A 152 12.88 -14.69 1.46
C PHE A 152 12.83 -15.80 0.40
N LEU A 153 11.76 -15.85 -0.41
CA LEU A 153 11.58 -16.82 -1.51
C LEU A 153 12.00 -16.23 -2.87
N GLY A 154 12.49 -14.99 -2.92
CA GLY A 154 12.74 -14.23 -4.15
C GLY A 154 11.82 -13.01 -4.28
N THR A 155 11.80 -12.41 -5.47
CA THR A 155 11.01 -11.19 -5.73
C THR A 155 9.63 -11.54 -6.27
N ILE A 156 8.59 -11.02 -5.62
CA ILE A 156 7.23 -11.03 -6.15
C ILE A 156 7.05 -9.78 -6.99
N THR A 157 6.55 -9.92 -8.22
CA THR A 157 6.27 -8.78 -9.09
C THR A 157 4.81 -8.80 -9.53
N THR A 158 4.08 -7.75 -9.23
CA THR A 158 2.75 -7.49 -9.79
C THR A 158 2.85 -6.37 -10.82
N ARG A 159 2.04 -6.43 -11.88
CA ARG A 159 2.07 -5.48 -13.00
C ARG A 159 0.64 -5.13 -13.41
N LEU A 160 0.46 -3.90 -13.88
CA LEU A 160 -0.73 -3.51 -14.62
C LEU A 160 -0.68 -4.14 -16.01
N VAL A 161 -1.78 -4.75 -16.45
CA VAL A 161 -1.90 -5.34 -17.79
C VAL A 161 -2.49 -4.28 -18.72
N MET A 162 -1.64 -3.67 -19.54
CA MET A 162 -1.99 -2.48 -20.32
C MET A 162 -3.11 -2.75 -21.33
N THR A 163 -3.15 -3.93 -21.94
CA THR A 163 -4.16 -4.31 -22.93
C THR A 163 -5.58 -4.45 -22.35
N SER A 164 -5.70 -4.63 -21.04
CA SER A 164 -7.00 -4.71 -20.34
C SER A 164 -7.45 -3.38 -19.75
N LEU A 165 -6.58 -2.38 -19.74
CA LEU A 165 -6.86 -1.08 -19.16
C LEU A 165 -7.86 -0.32 -20.04
N SER A 166 -8.99 0.05 -19.46
CA SER A 166 -9.98 0.90 -20.09
C SER A 166 -10.23 2.11 -19.21
N ILE A 167 -9.84 3.28 -19.70
CA ILE A 167 -10.18 4.57 -19.12
C ILE A 167 -11.14 5.23 -20.08
N LYS A 168 -12.32 5.57 -19.59
CA LYS A 168 -13.30 6.33 -20.36
C LYS A 168 -13.19 7.78 -19.92
N ASN A 169 -12.76 8.64 -20.83
CA ASN A 169 -12.86 10.08 -20.62
C ASN A 169 -14.35 10.45 -20.66
N SER A 170 -14.80 11.10 -19.58
CA SER A 170 -16.18 11.61 -19.43
C SER A 170 -16.31 12.98 -20.08
#